data_AF-A0AAI8SNN0-F1
#
_entry.id   AF-A0AAI8SNN0-F1
#
_cell.length_a   1.000
_cell.length_b   1.000
_cell.length_c   1.000
_cell.angle_alpha   90.00
_cell.angle_beta   90.00
_cell.angle_gamma   90.00
#
_symmetry.space_group_name_H-M   'P 1'
#
loop_
_entity.id
_entity.type
_entity.pdbx_description
1 polymer ?
#
loop_
_entity_poly.entity_id
_entity_poly.type
_entity_poly.pdbx_seq_one_letter_code
_entity_poly.pdbx_strand_id
1 'polypeptide(L)'
;MQIAKALYSVPGELVGKRIEARTDAHAVKLYWRGELIKVHPVMAPGRRHTDPADLPAHVSVYAMRDINALQRKAAAHGTHVGTYAAAVLEHPLPWTKMRQVYRLLGLVRRHSAAAVEDACRRALDAEVIDVGLIERIVTRGGGEQMPLIPKPPGAASRFVRDGSDFSVRRPS
;
A
#
# COMPACT_ATOMS: atom_id res chain seq x y z
N MET A 1 11.29 20.04 -10.73
CA MET A 1 12.76 20.07 -10.92
C MET A 1 13.33 18.66 -10.74
N GLN A 2 14.36 18.27 -11.50
CA GLN A 2 15.01 16.97 -11.38
C GLN A 2 16.38 17.10 -10.70
N ILE A 3 16.61 16.35 -9.62
CA ILE A 3 17.87 16.35 -8.85
C ILE A 3 18.19 14.89 -8.52
N ALA A 4 19.42 14.44 -8.81
CA ALA A 4 19.85 13.04 -8.61
C ALA A 4 18.87 11.99 -9.20
N LYS A 5 18.27 12.29 -10.37
CA LYS A 5 17.23 11.48 -11.04
C LYS A 5 15.91 11.35 -10.26
N ALA A 6 15.70 12.10 -9.17
CA ALA A 6 14.42 12.23 -8.49
C ALA A 6 13.74 13.56 -8.87
N LEU A 7 12.41 13.58 -8.86
CA LEU A 7 11.60 14.75 -9.20
C LEU A 7 11.04 15.44 -7.96
N TYR A 8 11.18 16.75 -7.89
CA TYR A 8 10.68 17.58 -6.79
C TYR A 8 9.77 18.68 -7.34
N SER A 9 8.68 18.97 -6.62
CA SER A 9 7.79 20.09 -6.96
C SER A 9 8.45 21.43 -6.62
N VAL A 10 7.93 22.48 -7.24
CA VAL A 10 8.36 23.87 -7.05
C VAL A 10 7.08 24.70 -7.14
N PRO A 11 6.95 25.82 -6.39
CA PRO A 11 5.83 26.74 -6.54
C PRO A 11 5.56 27.09 -8.00
N GLY A 12 4.29 27.07 -8.40
CA GLY A 12 3.86 27.25 -9.79
C GLY A 12 4.34 28.56 -10.44
N GLU A 13 4.48 29.62 -9.65
CA GLU A 13 4.95 30.94 -10.09
C GLU A 13 6.41 30.94 -10.55
N LEU A 14 7.20 29.97 -10.09
CA LEU A 14 8.62 29.82 -10.41
C LEU A 14 8.87 28.84 -11.55
N VAL A 15 7.81 28.33 -12.19
CA VAL A 15 7.93 27.48 -13.37
C VAL A 15 8.63 28.25 -14.50
N GLY A 16 9.64 27.62 -15.11
CA GLY A 16 10.47 28.24 -16.14
C GLY A 16 11.55 29.19 -15.63
N LYS A 17 11.64 29.45 -14.32
CA LYS A 17 12.73 30.23 -13.72
C LYS A 17 13.93 29.33 -13.41
N ARG A 18 15.12 29.93 -13.33
CA ARG A 18 16.33 29.25 -12.84
C ARG A 18 16.30 29.20 -11.31
N ILE A 19 16.47 28.00 -10.77
CA ILE A 19 16.41 27.70 -9.34
C ILE A 19 17.68 26.94 -8.99
N GLU A 20 18.31 27.31 -7.89
CA GLU A 20 19.47 26.63 -7.37
C GLU A 20 19.01 25.55 -6.39
N ALA A 21 19.68 24.40 -6.43
CA ALA A 21 19.38 23.31 -5.52
C ALA A 21 20.65 22.91 -4.78
N ARG A 22 20.53 22.78 -3.46
CA ARG A 22 21.57 22.23 -2.59
C ARG A 22 21.03 20.97 -1.93
N THR A 23 21.75 19.87 -2.11
CA THR A 23 21.41 18.60 -1.48
C THR A 23 22.35 18.36 -0.30
N ASP A 24 21.77 17.97 0.83
CA ASP A 24 22.50 17.42 1.97
C ASP A 24 22.08 15.94 2.18
N ALA A 25 22.56 15.31 3.26
CA ALA A 25 22.30 13.88 3.51
C ALA A 25 20.80 13.57 3.73
N HIS A 26 20.00 14.54 4.14
CA HIS A 26 18.61 14.32 4.57
C HIS A 26 17.59 15.14 3.78
N ALA A 27 18.02 16.22 3.13
CA ALA A 27 17.16 17.17 2.47
C ALA A 27 17.73 17.71 1.16
N VAL A 28 16.80 18.10 0.29
CA VAL A 28 17.02 18.90 -0.91
C VAL A 28 16.44 20.29 -0.64
N LYS A 29 17.29 21.30 -0.65
CA LYS A 29 16.94 22.70 -0.42
C LYS A 29 16.93 23.45 -1.75
N LEU A 30 15.84 24.13 -2.06
CA LEU A 30 15.66 24.91 -3.28
C LEU A 30 15.76 26.39 -2.97
N TYR A 31 16.52 27.12 -3.78
CA TYR A 31 16.75 28.55 -3.64
C TYR A 31 16.39 29.30 -4.91
N TRP A 32 15.78 30.46 -4.75
CA TRP A 32 15.54 31.41 -5.83
C TRP A 32 16.07 32.78 -5.42
N ARG A 33 16.99 33.33 -6.22
CA ARG A 33 17.64 34.64 -5.94
C ARG A 33 18.31 34.71 -4.55
N GLY A 34 18.91 33.61 -4.12
CA GLY A 34 19.58 33.51 -2.81
C GLY A 34 18.65 33.22 -1.62
N GLU A 35 17.33 33.24 -1.82
CA GLU A 35 16.35 32.95 -0.76
C GLU A 35 15.94 31.48 -0.79
N LEU A 36 15.86 30.86 0.40
CA LEU A 36 15.36 29.48 0.54
C LEU A 36 13.85 29.45 0.31
N ILE A 37 13.43 28.82 -0.78
CA ILE A 37 12.00 28.71 -1.14
C ILE A 37 11.38 27.39 -0.70
N LYS A 38 12.17 26.31 -0.59
CA LYS A 38 11.63 24.99 -0.28
C LYS A 38 12.65 24.02 0.29
N VAL A 39 12.16 23.10 1.12
CA VAL A 39 12.91 21.96 1.64
C VAL A 39 12.12 20.69 1.35
N HIS A 40 12.78 19.69 0.78
CA HIS A 40 12.21 18.38 0.50
C HIS A 40 13.06 17.28 1.16
N PRO A 41 12.46 16.14 1.55
CA PRO A 41 13.24 14.97 1.91
C PRO A 41 13.99 14.41 0.69
N VAL A 42 15.14 13.77 0.91
CA VAL A 42 15.86 13.08 -0.18
C VAL A 42 15.05 11.87 -0.66
N MET A 43 14.82 11.79 -1.97
CA MET A 43 14.11 10.70 -2.62
C MET A 43 15.05 9.82 -3.44
N ALA A 44 14.75 8.52 -3.48
CA ALA A 44 15.47 7.58 -4.33
C ALA A 44 15.34 7.93 -5.84
N PRO A 45 16.33 7.58 -6.67
CA PRO A 45 16.27 7.78 -8.12
C PRO A 45 14.97 7.25 -8.75
N GLY A 46 14.40 8.03 -9.66
CA GLY A 46 13.12 7.72 -10.33
C GLY A 46 11.87 7.95 -9.47
N ARG A 47 12.03 8.31 -8.18
CA ARG A 47 10.90 8.72 -7.33
C ARG A 47 10.59 10.19 -7.50
N ARG A 48 9.42 10.56 -7.00
CA ARG A 48 8.89 11.93 -7.01
C ARG A 48 8.45 12.32 -5.61
N HIS A 49 8.77 13.54 -5.20
CA HIS A 49 8.16 14.22 -4.09
C HIS A 49 7.37 15.42 -4.61
N THR A 50 6.15 15.60 -4.14
CA THR A 50 5.31 16.73 -4.53
C THR A 50 4.61 17.26 -3.31
N ASP A 51 4.80 18.55 -3.09
CA ASP A 51 4.05 19.29 -2.10
C ASP A 51 2.67 19.64 -2.68
N PRO A 52 1.57 19.29 -1.99
CA PRO A 52 0.22 19.72 -2.33
C PRO A 52 0.07 21.22 -2.60
N ALA A 53 0.80 22.08 -1.88
CA ALA A 53 0.70 23.53 -2.01
C ALA A 53 1.23 24.08 -3.34
N ASP A 54 2.05 23.31 -4.06
CA ASP A 54 2.58 23.72 -5.38
C ASP A 54 1.60 23.47 -6.53
N LEU A 55 0.50 22.77 -6.26
CA LEU A 55 -0.44 22.35 -7.29
C LEU A 55 -1.52 23.41 -7.54
N PRO A 56 -1.88 23.69 -8.81
CA PRO A 56 -2.97 24.60 -9.11
C PRO A 56 -4.31 24.12 -8.55
N ALA A 57 -5.07 25.02 -7.94
CA ALA A 57 -6.34 24.69 -7.29
C ALA A 57 -7.35 23.98 -8.22
N HIS A 58 -7.47 24.42 -9.48
CA HIS A 58 -8.42 23.84 -10.44
C HIS A 58 -8.13 22.36 -10.79
N VAL A 59 -6.86 21.94 -10.77
CA VAL A 59 -6.47 20.54 -11.02
C VAL A 59 -6.93 19.65 -9.88
N SER A 60 -6.85 20.14 -8.64
CA SER A 60 -7.27 19.39 -7.45
C SER A 60 -8.76 19.08 -7.47
N VAL A 61 -9.61 20.04 -7.87
CA VAL A 61 -11.07 19.88 -7.91
C VAL A 61 -11.48 18.78 -8.89
N TYR A 62 -10.92 18.79 -10.10
CA TYR A 62 -11.23 17.76 -11.10
C TYR A 62 -10.76 16.38 -10.62
N ALA A 63 -9.54 16.29 -10.10
CA ALA A 63 -8.99 15.05 -9.58
C ALA A 63 -9.84 14.47 -8.42
N MET A 64 -10.30 15.33 -7.50
CA MET A 64 -11.18 14.95 -6.39
C MET A 64 -12.54 14.40 -6.86
N ARG A 65 -13.11 14.94 -7.95
CA ARG A 65 -14.36 14.43 -8.54
C ARG A 65 -14.21 12.98 -9.00
N ASP A 66 -13.11 12.68 -9.69
CA ASP A 66 -12.83 11.32 -10.18
C ASP A 66 -12.59 10.34 -9.03
N ILE A 67 -11.94 10.77 -7.95
CA ILE A 67 -11.73 9.97 -6.75
C ILE A 67 -13.06 9.56 -6.11
N ASN A 68 -14.00 10.48 -5.96
CA ASN A 68 -15.32 10.17 -5.39
C ASN A 68 -16.09 9.15 -6.24
N ALA A 69 -16.01 9.26 -7.56
CA ALA A 69 -16.61 8.28 -8.47
C ALA A 69 -15.94 6.91 -8.34
N LEU A 70 -14.62 6.89 -8.22
CA LEU A 70 -13.83 5.67 -8.07
C LEU A 70 -14.12 4.94 -6.74
N GLN A 71 -14.26 5.70 -5.65
CA GLN A 71 -14.60 5.15 -4.33
C GLN A 71 -16.00 4.53 -4.32
N ARG A 72 -17.00 5.20 -4.92
CA ARG A 72 -18.34 4.62 -5.09
C ARG A 72 -18.31 3.32 -5.88
N LYS A 73 -17.49 3.26 -6.94
CA LYS A 73 -17.32 2.05 -7.74
C LYS A 73 -16.70 0.91 -6.93
N ALA A 74 -15.72 1.19 -6.08
CA ALA A 74 -15.13 0.18 -5.19
C ALA A 74 -16.15 -0.32 -4.14
N ALA A 75 -16.90 0.58 -3.52
CA ALA A 75 -17.91 0.22 -2.53
C ALA A 75 -19.04 -0.67 -3.09
N ALA A 76 -19.34 -0.56 -4.40
CA ALA A 76 -20.32 -1.43 -5.06
C ALA A 76 -19.91 -2.91 -5.12
N HIS A 77 -18.63 -3.23 -4.87
CA HIS A 77 -18.11 -4.60 -4.89
C HIS A 77 -18.01 -5.25 -3.50
N GLY A 78 -18.29 -4.50 -2.44
CA GLY A 78 -18.21 -4.99 -1.06
C GLY A 78 -17.81 -3.89 -0.08
N THR A 79 -18.12 -4.12 1.20
CA THR A 79 -17.89 -3.15 2.27
C THR A 79 -16.40 -2.98 2.54
N HIS A 80 -15.66 -4.09 2.60
CA HIS A 80 -14.23 -4.09 2.85
C HIS A 80 -13.43 -3.65 1.63
N VAL A 81 -13.85 -3.99 0.41
CA VAL A 81 -13.26 -3.42 -0.82
C VAL A 81 -13.41 -1.89 -0.85
N GLY A 82 -14.59 -1.38 -0.52
CA GLY A 82 -14.83 0.07 -0.42
C GLY A 82 -13.97 0.74 0.65
N THR A 83 -13.92 0.16 1.85
CA THR A 83 -13.10 0.65 2.97
C THR A 83 -11.61 0.62 2.64
N TYR A 84 -11.14 -0.46 2.02
CA TYR A 84 -9.75 -0.60 1.59
C TYR A 84 -9.38 0.43 0.52
N ALA A 85 -10.26 0.65 -0.46
CA ALA A 85 -10.04 1.67 -1.48
C ALA A 85 -9.98 3.08 -0.87
N ALA A 86 -10.82 3.38 0.12
CA ALA A 86 -10.78 4.64 0.86
C ALA A 86 -9.43 4.80 1.59
N ALA A 87 -8.96 3.76 2.29
CA ALA A 87 -7.66 3.77 2.97
C ALA A 87 -6.49 3.94 2.00
N VAL A 88 -6.52 3.31 0.82
CA VAL A 88 -5.50 3.52 -0.24
C VAL A 88 -5.47 4.97 -0.71
N LEU A 89 -6.63 5.64 -0.73
CA LEU A 89 -6.79 7.03 -1.15
C LEU A 89 -6.54 8.03 -0.02
N GLU A 90 -6.38 7.58 1.22
CA GLU A 90 -6.04 8.42 2.38
C GLU A 90 -4.57 8.86 2.29
N HIS A 91 -4.34 9.84 1.40
CA HIS A 91 -3.03 10.37 1.07
C HIS A 91 -3.18 11.85 0.71
N PRO A 92 -2.22 12.74 1.03
CA PRO A 92 -2.31 14.16 0.68
C PRO A 92 -2.51 14.44 -0.82
N LEU A 93 -2.07 13.49 -1.65
CA LEU A 93 -2.24 13.51 -3.11
C LEU A 93 -2.99 12.24 -3.56
N PRO A 94 -4.31 12.16 -3.32
CA PRO A 94 -5.06 10.91 -3.50
C PRO A 94 -5.08 10.42 -4.95
N TRP A 95 -5.04 11.33 -5.93
CA TRP A 95 -5.04 10.97 -7.36
C TRP A 95 -3.78 10.21 -7.80
N THR A 96 -2.67 10.36 -7.06
CA THR A 96 -1.46 9.57 -7.31
C THR A 96 -1.64 8.09 -6.94
N LYS A 97 -2.62 7.78 -6.07
CA LYS A 97 -2.96 6.43 -5.61
C LYS A 97 -4.09 5.79 -6.41
N MET A 98 -4.78 6.54 -7.29
CA MET A 98 -5.89 6.02 -8.11
C MET A 98 -5.53 4.76 -8.91
N ARG A 99 -4.29 4.67 -9.44
CA ARG A 99 -3.83 3.47 -10.16
C ARG A 99 -3.87 2.21 -9.29
N GLN A 100 -3.64 2.33 -7.99
CA GLN A 100 -3.74 1.21 -7.06
C GLN A 100 -5.20 0.78 -6.87
N VAL A 101 -6.13 1.72 -6.76
CA VAL A 101 -7.57 1.40 -6.70
C VAL A 101 -8.06 0.78 -8.00
N TYR A 102 -7.62 1.26 -9.17
CA TYR A 102 -7.90 0.60 -10.44
C TYR A 102 -7.34 -0.83 -10.52
N ARG A 103 -6.14 -1.07 -9.96
CA ARG A 103 -5.59 -2.42 -9.84
C ARG A 103 -6.47 -3.30 -8.94
N LEU A 104 -6.91 -2.78 -7.79
CA LEU A 104 -7.83 -3.48 -6.89
C LEU A 104 -9.14 -3.86 -7.60
N LEU A 105 -9.77 -2.92 -8.32
CA LEU A 105 -10.95 -3.20 -9.14
C LEU A 105 -10.65 -4.20 -10.28
N GLY A 106 -9.43 -4.21 -10.79
CA GLY A 106 -8.94 -5.24 -11.70
C GLY A 106 -8.94 -6.63 -11.06
N LEU A 107 -8.52 -6.75 -9.81
CA LEU A 107 -8.56 -8.01 -9.05
C LEU A 107 -10.00 -8.51 -8.87
N VAL A 108 -10.93 -7.62 -8.53
CA VAL A 108 -12.36 -7.96 -8.42
C VAL A 108 -12.95 -8.50 -9.72
N ARG A 109 -12.43 -8.08 -10.88
CA ARG A 109 -12.86 -8.61 -12.18
C ARG A 109 -12.22 -9.93 -12.56
N ARG A 110 -10.95 -10.16 -12.16
CA ARG A 110 -10.19 -11.38 -12.48
C ARG A 110 -10.48 -12.54 -11.54
N HIS A 111 -10.80 -12.22 -10.29
CA HIS A 111 -11.15 -13.15 -9.23
C HIS A 111 -12.61 -12.94 -8.82
N SER A 112 -13.14 -13.73 -7.90
CA SER A 112 -14.49 -13.49 -7.38
C SER A 112 -14.50 -12.28 -6.43
N ALA A 113 -15.57 -11.48 -6.47
CA ALA A 113 -15.75 -10.36 -5.56
C ALA A 113 -15.66 -10.79 -4.08
N ALA A 114 -16.21 -11.96 -3.74
CA ALA A 114 -16.12 -12.53 -2.39
C ALA A 114 -14.68 -12.82 -1.93
N ALA A 115 -13.82 -13.34 -2.82
CA ALA A 115 -12.42 -13.60 -2.47
C ALA A 115 -11.63 -12.30 -2.23
N VAL A 116 -11.88 -11.26 -3.04
CA VAL A 116 -11.22 -9.96 -2.85
C VAL A 116 -11.75 -9.25 -1.60
N GLU A 117 -13.05 -9.31 -1.34
CA GLU A 117 -13.69 -8.77 -0.14
C GLU A 117 -13.08 -9.37 1.15
N ASP A 118 -12.96 -10.69 1.21
CA ASP A 118 -12.36 -11.36 2.36
C ASP A 118 -10.85 -11.06 2.49
N ALA A 119 -10.13 -10.95 1.38
CA ALA A 119 -8.72 -10.53 1.40
C ALA A 119 -8.56 -9.08 1.92
N CYS A 120 -9.42 -8.16 1.48
CA CYS A 120 -9.46 -6.78 1.97
C CYS A 120 -9.78 -6.72 3.46
N ARG A 121 -10.76 -7.51 3.94
CA ARG A 121 -11.08 -7.62 5.37
C ARG A 121 -9.86 -8.04 6.18
N ARG A 122 -9.23 -9.16 5.82
CA ARG A 122 -8.03 -9.66 6.52
C ARG A 122 -6.88 -8.66 6.53
N ALA A 123 -6.70 -7.91 5.44
CA ALA A 123 -5.66 -6.89 5.36
C ALA A 123 -5.97 -5.66 6.23
N LEU A 124 -7.24 -5.24 6.32
CA LEU A 124 -7.68 -4.18 7.24
C LEU A 124 -7.52 -4.61 8.69
N ASP A 125 -7.90 -5.84 9.04
CA ASP A 125 -7.73 -6.40 10.39
C ASP A 125 -6.26 -6.41 10.82
N ALA A 126 -5.34 -6.50 9.86
CA ALA A 126 -3.89 -6.44 10.08
C ALA A 126 -3.27 -5.04 9.86
N GLU A 127 -4.10 -4.02 9.59
CA GLU A 127 -3.68 -2.63 9.32
C GLU A 127 -2.70 -2.49 8.11
N VAL A 128 -2.80 -3.38 7.12
CA VAL A 128 -1.91 -3.37 5.94
C VAL A 128 -2.61 -2.84 4.68
N ILE A 129 -2.12 -1.69 4.19
CA ILE A 129 -2.57 -1.07 2.94
C ILE A 129 -1.54 -1.29 1.82
N ASP A 130 -1.60 -2.46 1.18
CA ASP A 130 -0.83 -2.86 0.00
C ASP A 130 -1.68 -3.69 -0.96
N VAL A 131 -2.08 -3.13 -2.10
CA VAL A 131 -2.84 -3.84 -3.14
C VAL A 131 -2.08 -5.05 -3.72
N GLY A 132 -0.74 -5.03 -3.69
CA GLY A 132 0.08 -6.18 -4.07
C GLY A 132 -0.03 -7.35 -3.08
N LEU A 133 -0.29 -7.09 -1.80
CA LEU A 133 -0.64 -8.13 -0.83
C LEU A 133 -1.98 -8.77 -1.16
N ILE A 134 -3.00 -7.95 -1.46
CA ILE A 134 -4.33 -8.46 -1.84
C ILE A 134 -4.23 -9.40 -3.03
N GLU A 135 -3.49 -9.00 -4.08
CA GLU A 135 -3.25 -9.85 -5.24
C GLU A 135 -2.60 -11.19 -4.87
N ARG A 136 -1.60 -11.19 -3.99
CA ARG A 136 -0.97 -12.42 -3.49
C ARG A 136 -1.96 -13.31 -2.72
N ILE A 137 -2.80 -12.74 -1.85
CA ILE A 137 -3.81 -13.48 -1.07
C ILE A 137 -4.80 -14.17 -2.01
N VAL A 138 -5.33 -13.45 -3.00
CA VAL A 138 -6.36 -14.00 -3.91
C VAL A 138 -5.78 -14.98 -4.93
N THR A 139 -4.51 -14.80 -5.33
CA THR A 139 -3.84 -15.68 -6.29
C THR A 139 -3.44 -17.01 -5.66
N ARG A 140 -3.06 -17.00 -4.37
CA ARG A 140 -2.62 -18.21 -3.65
C ARG A 140 -3.80 -19.13 -3.28
N GLY A 141 -5.03 -18.75 -3.62
CA GLY A 141 -6.26 -19.42 -3.18
C GLY A 141 -6.66 -18.86 -1.82
N GLY A 142 -7.77 -18.12 -1.78
CA GLY A 142 -8.26 -17.46 -0.58
C GLY A 142 -8.39 -18.45 0.59
N GLY A 143 -7.43 -18.38 1.52
CA GLY A 143 -7.56 -18.96 2.84
C GLY A 143 -7.79 -20.47 2.92
N GLU A 144 -6.96 -21.29 2.28
CA GLU A 144 -6.53 -22.47 3.04
C GLU A 144 -5.76 -21.93 4.25
N GLN A 145 -6.46 -21.81 5.37
CA GLN A 145 -5.80 -21.80 6.66
C GLN A 145 -4.90 -23.03 6.65
N MET A 146 -3.57 -22.84 6.60
CA MET A 146 -2.69 -23.92 7.02
C MET A 146 -3.21 -24.32 8.40
N PRO A 147 -3.65 -25.57 8.58
CA PRO A 147 -4.19 -25.96 9.86
C PRO A 147 -3.10 -25.69 10.89
N LEU A 148 -3.44 -24.93 11.94
CA LEU A 148 -2.53 -24.57 13.03
C LEU A 148 -1.87 -25.82 13.64
N ILE A 149 -2.49 -26.98 13.42
CA ILE A 149 -1.97 -28.30 13.70
C ILE A 149 -1.81 -29.01 12.35
N PRO A 150 -0.58 -29.31 11.88
CA PRO A 150 -0.42 -30.18 10.73
C PRO A 150 -1.15 -31.48 11.01
N LYS A 151 -2.03 -31.91 10.10
CA LYS A 151 -2.70 -33.20 10.19
C LYS A 151 -1.60 -34.26 10.42
N PRO A 152 -1.62 -35.02 11.52
CA PRO A 152 -0.60 -36.02 11.75
C PRO A 152 -0.58 -36.98 10.56
N PRO A 153 0.60 -37.44 10.13
CA PRO A 153 0.70 -38.42 9.06
C PRO A 153 -0.22 -39.61 9.38
N GLY A 154 -0.96 -40.09 8.38
CA GLY A 154 -1.91 -41.21 8.57
C GLY A 154 -1.26 -42.52 9.00
N ALA A 155 0.08 -42.58 8.94
CA ALA A 155 0.89 -43.67 9.47
C ALA A 155 1.82 -43.13 10.56
N ALA A 156 1.93 -43.87 11.66
CA ALA A 156 2.89 -43.60 12.71
C ALA A 156 4.32 -43.63 12.14
N SER A 157 5.11 -42.60 12.45
CA SER A 157 6.54 -42.59 12.15
C SER A 157 7.24 -43.71 12.95
N ARG A 158 8.36 -44.22 12.43
CA ARG A 158 9.25 -45.17 13.15
C ARG A 158 9.78 -44.64 14.49
N PHE A 159 9.61 -43.34 14.77
CA PHE A 159 9.99 -42.69 16.01
C PHE A 159 8.82 -42.51 16.99
N VAL A 160 7.61 -42.95 16.65
CA VAL A 160 6.46 -42.95 17.56
C VAL A 160 6.70 -43.98 18.66
N ARG A 161 6.70 -43.52 19.90
CA ARG A 161 6.82 -44.37 21.09
C ARG A 161 5.47 -44.68 21.68
N ASP A 162 5.37 -45.81 22.36
CA ASP A 162 4.16 -46.20 23.06
C ASP A 162 3.91 -45.29 24.27
N GLY A 163 2.64 -45.02 24.60
CA GLY A 163 2.28 -44.17 25.73
C GLY A 163 2.78 -44.70 27.08
N SER A 164 3.00 -46.02 27.19
CA SER A 164 3.57 -46.66 28.38
C SER A 164 5.03 -46.29 28.64
N ASP A 165 5.80 -45.89 27.63
CA ASP A 165 7.19 -45.40 27.78
C ASP A 165 7.27 -44.11 28.60
N PHE A 166 6.17 -43.34 28.65
CA PHE A 166 6.08 -42.08 29.38
C PHE A 166 5.40 -42.24 30.75
N SER A 167 5.03 -43.46 31.13
CA SER A 167 4.41 -43.70 32.43
C SER A 167 5.46 -43.60 33.55
N VAL A 168 5.37 -42.52 34.33
CA VAL A 168 6.20 -42.35 35.53
C VAL A 168 5.68 -43.33 36.58
N ARG A 169 6.45 -44.37 36.90
CA ARG A 169 6.17 -45.23 38.07
C ARG A 169 6.18 -44.37 39.32
N ARG A 170 5.05 -44.30 40.02
CA ARG A 170 4.97 -43.66 41.34
C ARG A 170 5.84 -44.47 42.33
N PRO A 171 6.74 -43.82 43.09
CA PRO A 171 7.47 -44.51 44.14
C PRO A 171 6.54 -44.84 45.31
N SER A 172 6.71 -46.04 45.87
CA SER A 172 6.05 -46.52 47.10
C SER A 172 6.66 -45.92 48.36
#